data_AF-A0A539EFY7-F1
#
_entry.id   AF-A0A539EFY7-F1
#
_cell.length_a   1.000
_cell.length_b   1.000
_cell.length_c   1.000
_cell.angle_alpha   90.00
_cell.angle_beta   90.00
_cell.angle_gamma   90.00
#
_symmetry.space_group_name_H-M   'P 1'
#
loop_
_entity.id
_entity.type
_entity.pdbx_description
1 polymer ?
#
loop_
_entity_poly.entity_id
_entity_poly.type
_entity_poly.pdbx_seq_one_letter_code
_entity_poly.pdbx_strand_id
1 'polypeptide(L)'
;IVALTRRLAQVPGVRDLSMSTNGALLAPLARDLARAGLRRVNISLDTLHPERFKALTRFGDLDAVLEGIDAAAAAGLGPLKLNVVVVRGLNDSEIPDFVALTERRSLHVRFIELMPMGDTGFYSEARRVPLPEMRAAAGRLEAVAEAEKPEGGGPARVYRRPGAAGTVGFISALSCGFCDACNRVRLTAQGTLHPCLDGAEGVDLRGPLRSGLDERGLAGLIEGALSRKPRGHDMASRAEAGGAGSRFMCQTGG
;
A
#
# COMPACT_ATOMS: atom_id res chain seq x y z
N ILE A 1 6.84 -10.28 -14.44
CA ILE A 1 6.42 -10.37 -13.02
C ILE A 1 6.15 -11.81 -12.57
N VAL A 2 5.33 -12.60 -13.29
CA VAL A 2 4.98 -13.99 -12.95
C VAL A 2 6.19 -14.88 -12.63
N ALA A 3 7.25 -14.83 -13.46
CA ALA A 3 8.47 -15.60 -13.22
C ALA A 3 9.18 -15.21 -11.91
N LEU A 4 9.19 -13.91 -11.57
CA LEU A 4 9.75 -13.44 -10.30
C LEU A 4 8.90 -13.92 -9.12
N THR A 5 7.58 -13.81 -9.21
CA THR A 5 6.64 -14.33 -8.20
C THR A 5 6.92 -15.80 -7.90
N ARG A 6 7.06 -16.62 -8.95
CA ARG A 6 7.36 -18.05 -8.80
C ARG A 6 8.67 -18.31 -8.06
N ARG A 7 9.72 -17.57 -8.40
CA ARG A 7 11.02 -17.69 -7.73
C ARG A 7 10.93 -17.29 -6.26
N LEU A 8 10.23 -16.20 -5.95
CA LEU A 8 10.04 -15.75 -4.57
C LEU A 8 9.22 -16.73 -3.74
N ALA A 9 8.20 -17.37 -4.33
CA ALA A 9 7.34 -18.33 -3.66
C ALA A 9 8.08 -19.61 -3.22
N GLN A 10 9.22 -19.89 -3.86
CA GLN A 10 10.06 -21.06 -3.58
C GLN A 10 11.18 -20.76 -2.57
N VAL A 11 11.37 -19.51 -2.14
CA VAL A 11 12.41 -19.16 -1.18
C VAL A 11 12.05 -19.71 0.21
N PRO A 12 12.88 -20.56 0.83
CA PRO A 12 12.62 -21.08 2.17
C PRO A 12 12.38 -19.95 3.19
N GLY A 13 11.33 -20.09 4.00
CA GLY A 13 10.93 -19.09 4.99
C GLY A 13 9.94 -18.03 4.50
N VAL A 14 9.74 -17.89 3.18
CA VAL A 14 8.68 -17.03 2.64
C VAL A 14 7.33 -17.73 2.77
N ARG A 15 6.44 -17.18 3.62
CA ARG A 15 5.10 -17.76 3.90
C ARG A 15 3.95 -17.00 3.27
N ASP A 16 4.20 -15.77 2.86
CA ASP A 16 3.20 -14.87 2.28
C ASP A 16 3.82 -14.03 1.17
N LEU A 17 3.11 -13.95 0.05
CA LEU A 17 3.44 -13.09 -1.07
C LEU A 17 2.24 -12.23 -1.43
N SER A 18 2.48 -10.92 -1.41
CA SER A 18 1.50 -9.92 -1.82
C SER A 18 2.09 -8.99 -2.88
N MET A 19 1.25 -8.55 -3.80
CA MET A 19 1.61 -7.57 -4.83
C MET A 19 0.78 -6.31 -4.66
N SER A 20 1.38 -5.14 -4.82
CA SER A 20 0.66 -3.89 -4.99
C SER A 20 0.61 -3.51 -6.46
N THR A 21 -0.53 -3.07 -6.97
CA THR A 21 -0.73 -2.72 -8.39
C THR A 21 -1.80 -1.64 -8.53
N ASN A 22 -1.80 -0.90 -9.64
CA ASN A 22 -2.93 -0.03 -10.01
C ASN A 22 -4.09 -0.83 -10.67
N GLY A 23 -3.93 -2.15 -10.86
CA GLY A 23 -4.99 -3.04 -11.34
C GLY A 23 -5.13 -3.14 -12.86
N ALA A 24 -4.54 -2.24 -13.65
CA ALA A 24 -4.78 -2.15 -15.10
C ALA A 24 -4.40 -3.41 -15.90
N LEU A 25 -3.41 -4.18 -15.43
CA LEU A 25 -3.00 -5.44 -16.05
C LEU A 25 -3.37 -6.67 -15.22
N LEU A 26 -4.22 -6.50 -14.20
CA LEU A 26 -4.51 -7.57 -13.25
C LEU A 26 -5.38 -8.65 -13.89
N ALA A 27 -6.38 -8.28 -14.69
CA ALA A 27 -7.27 -9.22 -15.36
C ALA A 27 -6.53 -10.31 -16.17
N PRO A 28 -5.63 -9.96 -17.12
CA PRO A 28 -4.91 -10.99 -17.88
C PRO A 28 -3.87 -11.76 -17.07
N LEU A 29 -3.40 -11.24 -15.92
CA LEU A 29 -2.30 -11.84 -15.15
C LEU A 29 -2.76 -12.60 -13.89
N ALA A 30 -3.98 -12.37 -13.40
CA ALA A 30 -4.45 -12.85 -12.10
C ALA A 30 -4.27 -14.37 -11.92
N ARG A 31 -4.71 -15.17 -12.91
CA ARG A 31 -4.62 -16.63 -12.86
C ARG A 31 -3.17 -17.12 -12.82
N ASP A 32 -2.30 -16.53 -13.63
CA ASP A 32 -0.89 -16.93 -13.71
C ASP A 32 -0.12 -16.50 -12.46
N LEU A 33 -0.45 -15.34 -11.89
CA LEU A 33 0.09 -14.88 -10.61
C LEU A 33 -0.31 -15.80 -9.45
N ALA A 34 -1.59 -16.20 -9.38
CA ALA A 34 -2.08 -17.14 -8.38
C ALA A 34 -1.35 -18.49 -8.50
N ARG A 35 -1.25 -19.06 -9.72
CA ARG A 35 -0.49 -20.28 -9.99
C ARG A 35 1.00 -20.17 -9.68
N ALA A 36 1.57 -18.97 -9.78
CA ALA A 36 2.96 -18.70 -9.40
C ALA A 36 3.16 -18.57 -7.89
N GLY A 37 2.11 -18.69 -7.07
CA GLY A 37 2.19 -18.62 -5.60
C GLY A 37 1.91 -17.24 -5.01
N LEU A 38 1.39 -16.28 -5.81
CA LEU A 38 0.86 -15.05 -5.24
C LEU A 38 -0.39 -15.36 -4.40
N ARG A 39 -0.47 -14.80 -3.19
CA ARG A 39 -1.62 -15.01 -2.31
C ARG A 39 -2.56 -13.80 -2.28
N ARG A 40 -2.00 -12.59 -2.20
CA ARG A 40 -2.77 -11.35 -1.95
C ARG A 40 -2.46 -10.25 -2.94
N VAL A 41 -3.42 -9.37 -3.15
CA VAL A 41 -3.26 -8.17 -3.99
C VAL A 41 -3.74 -6.93 -3.25
N ASN A 42 -2.94 -5.88 -3.30
CA ASN A 42 -3.31 -4.52 -2.90
C ASN A 42 -3.48 -3.69 -4.18
N ILE A 43 -4.64 -3.09 -4.36
CA ILE A 43 -5.01 -2.38 -5.59
C ILE A 43 -5.13 -0.90 -5.23
N SER A 44 -4.31 -0.05 -5.82
CA SER A 44 -4.42 1.40 -5.66
C SER A 44 -5.53 1.91 -6.58
N LEU A 45 -6.58 2.46 -6.00
CA LEU A 45 -7.76 2.97 -6.71
C LEU A 45 -8.30 4.18 -5.96
N ASP A 46 -7.98 5.39 -6.43
CA ASP A 46 -8.29 6.62 -5.71
C ASP A 46 -9.68 7.20 -6.06
N THR A 47 -10.40 6.66 -7.04
CA THR A 47 -11.74 7.15 -7.40
C THR A 47 -12.53 6.07 -8.13
N LEU A 48 -13.86 6.08 -7.94
CA LEU A 48 -14.82 5.24 -8.64
C LEU A 48 -15.50 5.98 -9.81
N HIS A 49 -15.10 7.22 -10.10
CA HIS A 49 -15.60 7.97 -11.25
C HIS A 49 -14.64 7.87 -12.44
N PRO A 50 -15.07 7.36 -13.61
CA PRO A 50 -14.22 7.18 -14.78
C PRO A 50 -13.47 8.44 -15.22
N GLU A 51 -14.14 9.59 -15.24
CA GLU A 51 -13.52 10.86 -15.66
C GLU A 51 -12.42 11.32 -14.70
N ARG A 52 -12.65 11.21 -13.38
CA ARG A 52 -11.62 11.51 -12.37
C ARG A 52 -10.48 10.51 -12.44
N PHE A 53 -10.78 9.23 -12.64
CA PHE A 53 -9.79 8.17 -12.77
C PHE A 53 -8.86 8.45 -13.94
N LYS A 54 -9.43 8.78 -15.10
CA LYS A 54 -8.68 9.13 -16.31
C LYS A 54 -7.86 10.40 -16.11
N ALA A 55 -8.39 11.43 -15.44
CA ALA A 55 -7.63 12.64 -15.12
C ALA A 55 -6.42 12.36 -14.21
N LEU A 56 -6.59 11.50 -13.19
CA LEU A 56 -5.52 11.14 -12.25
C LEU A 56 -4.45 10.24 -12.87
N THR A 57 -4.87 9.25 -13.66
CA THR A 57 -3.99 8.23 -14.24
C THR A 57 -3.51 8.58 -15.67
N ARG A 58 -4.02 9.67 -16.24
CA ARG A 58 -3.85 10.16 -17.63
C ARG A 58 -4.48 9.26 -18.70
N PHE A 59 -4.13 7.98 -18.70
CA PHE A 59 -4.56 7.01 -19.73
C PHE A 59 -5.21 5.76 -19.14
N GLY A 60 -5.49 5.75 -17.83
CA GLY A 60 -6.11 4.59 -17.19
C GLY A 60 -7.57 4.42 -17.58
N ASP A 61 -7.99 3.17 -17.52
CA ASP A 61 -9.37 2.73 -17.68
C ASP A 61 -9.85 2.13 -16.36
N LEU A 62 -10.92 2.71 -15.79
CA LEU A 62 -11.49 2.25 -14.53
C LEU A 62 -12.11 0.86 -14.68
N ASP A 63 -12.76 0.59 -15.82
CA ASP A 63 -13.45 -0.67 -16.05
C ASP A 63 -12.44 -1.82 -16.07
N ALA A 64 -11.29 -1.63 -16.72
CA ALA A 64 -10.18 -2.59 -16.69
C ALA A 64 -9.67 -2.90 -15.27
N VAL A 65 -9.68 -1.92 -14.35
CA VAL A 65 -9.30 -2.14 -12.95
C VAL A 65 -10.36 -2.94 -12.20
N LEU A 66 -11.65 -2.64 -12.42
CA LEU A 66 -12.77 -3.36 -11.83
C LEU A 66 -12.82 -4.82 -12.31
N GLU A 67 -12.62 -5.05 -13.62
CA GLU A 67 -12.44 -6.38 -14.19
C GLU A 67 -11.23 -7.10 -13.58
N GLY A 68 -10.14 -6.37 -13.35
CA GLY A 68 -8.96 -6.89 -12.66
C GLY A 68 -9.23 -7.36 -11.24
N ILE A 69 -10.07 -6.62 -10.48
CA ILE A 69 -10.52 -7.02 -9.14
C ILE A 69 -11.31 -8.33 -9.20
N ASP A 70 -12.26 -8.42 -10.12
CA ASP A 70 -13.12 -9.59 -10.27
C ASP A 70 -12.32 -10.82 -10.73
N ALA A 71 -11.39 -10.64 -11.67
CA ALA A 71 -10.48 -11.69 -12.12
C ALA A 71 -9.54 -12.18 -11.01
N ALA A 72 -9.05 -11.28 -10.15
CA ALA A 72 -8.23 -11.64 -9.00
C ALA A 72 -9.03 -12.48 -7.99
N ALA A 73 -10.27 -12.07 -7.69
CA ALA A 73 -11.17 -12.84 -6.83
C ALA A 73 -11.45 -14.23 -7.41
N ALA A 74 -11.77 -14.30 -8.70
CA ALA A 74 -12.03 -15.57 -9.41
C ALA A 74 -10.80 -16.49 -9.48
N ALA A 75 -9.59 -15.92 -9.47
CA ALA A 75 -8.33 -16.67 -9.41
C ALA A 75 -7.99 -17.17 -7.99
N GLY A 76 -8.80 -16.86 -6.98
CA GLY A 76 -8.57 -17.24 -5.59
C GLY A 76 -7.54 -16.37 -4.87
N LEU A 77 -7.18 -15.20 -5.42
CA LEU A 77 -6.32 -14.24 -4.73
C LEU A 77 -7.13 -13.57 -3.62
N GLY A 78 -6.62 -13.62 -2.39
CA GLY A 78 -7.35 -13.12 -1.24
C GLY A 78 -6.49 -13.11 0.04
N PRO A 79 -6.68 -12.13 0.94
CA PRO A 79 -7.61 -10.99 0.83
C PRO A 79 -7.23 -9.98 -0.26
N LEU A 80 -8.25 -9.41 -0.92
CA LEU A 80 -8.12 -8.30 -1.87
C LEU A 80 -8.30 -6.97 -1.14
N LYS A 81 -7.31 -6.08 -1.25
CA LYS A 81 -7.33 -4.77 -0.57
C LYS A 81 -7.39 -3.66 -1.60
N LEU A 82 -8.24 -2.67 -1.35
CA LEU A 82 -8.21 -1.41 -2.11
C LEU A 82 -7.56 -0.34 -1.25
N ASN A 83 -6.59 0.36 -1.82
CA ASN A 83 -5.96 1.52 -1.22
C ASN A 83 -6.48 2.78 -1.87
N VAL A 84 -7.01 3.67 -1.04
CA VAL A 84 -7.55 4.97 -1.46
C VAL A 84 -6.80 6.04 -0.68
N VAL A 85 -5.97 6.83 -1.37
CA VAL A 85 -5.40 8.04 -0.78
C VAL A 85 -6.46 9.12 -0.85
N VAL A 86 -6.94 9.58 0.31
CA VAL A 86 -8.04 10.54 0.37
C VAL A 86 -7.50 11.96 0.30
N VAL A 87 -8.05 12.74 -0.62
CA VAL A 87 -7.63 14.11 -0.95
C VAL A 87 -8.87 14.99 -1.02
N ARG A 88 -8.84 16.08 -0.24
CA ARG A 88 -9.96 17.04 -0.14
C ARG A 88 -10.25 17.68 -1.49
N GLY A 89 -11.53 17.75 -1.83
CA GLY A 89 -12.01 18.33 -3.08
C GLY A 89 -11.70 17.49 -4.33
N LEU A 90 -11.17 16.27 -4.15
CA LEU A 90 -10.88 15.34 -5.24
C LEU A 90 -11.75 14.08 -5.15
N ASN A 91 -11.61 13.33 -4.06
CA ASN A 91 -12.26 12.03 -3.86
C ASN A 91 -12.81 11.83 -2.43
N ASP A 92 -12.74 12.85 -1.58
CA ASP A 92 -13.22 12.81 -0.20
C ASP A 92 -14.74 12.58 -0.09
N SER A 93 -15.49 13.07 -1.08
CA SER A 93 -16.93 12.80 -1.20
C SER A 93 -17.27 11.36 -1.60
N GLU A 94 -16.30 10.57 -2.08
CA GLU A 94 -16.50 9.18 -2.54
C GLU A 94 -16.32 8.14 -1.42
N ILE A 95 -15.96 8.56 -0.21
CA ILE A 95 -15.77 7.65 0.94
C ILE A 95 -16.98 6.72 1.13
N PRO A 96 -18.24 7.19 1.13
CA PRO A 96 -19.40 6.31 1.26
C PRO A 96 -19.51 5.27 0.13
N ASP A 97 -19.16 5.64 -1.10
CA ASP A 97 -19.24 4.75 -2.26
C ASP A 97 -18.23 3.61 -2.15
N PHE A 98 -17.00 3.93 -1.72
CA PHE A 98 -16.00 2.92 -1.40
C PHE A 98 -16.42 2.01 -0.22
N VAL A 99 -17.06 2.56 0.82
CA VAL A 99 -17.62 1.75 1.90
C VAL A 99 -18.69 0.79 1.37
N ALA A 100 -19.55 1.24 0.45
CA ALA A 100 -20.62 0.43 -0.13
C ALA A 100 -20.07 -0.79 -0.91
N LEU A 101 -18.89 -0.69 -1.53
CA LEU A 101 -18.24 -1.84 -2.18
C LEU A 101 -17.99 -3.02 -1.22
N THR A 102 -17.80 -2.75 0.07
CA THR A 102 -17.54 -3.77 1.09
C THR A 102 -18.79 -4.54 1.52
N GLU A 103 -19.99 -4.06 1.18
CA GLU A 103 -21.24 -4.67 1.66
C GLU A 103 -21.40 -6.10 1.14
N ARG A 104 -21.25 -6.28 -0.17
CA ARG A 104 -21.49 -7.56 -0.86
C ARG A 104 -20.22 -8.26 -1.33
N ARG A 105 -19.10 -7.55 -1.37
CA ARG A 105 -17.82 -8.10 -1.84
C ARG A 105 -16.88 -8.26 -0.65
N SER A 106 -16.12 -9.35 -0.62
CA SER A 106 -15.05 -9.58 0.36
C SER A 106 -13.82 -8.71 0.05
N LEU A 107 -14.03 -7.42 -0.08
CA LEU A 107 -13.03 -6.40 -0.37
C LEU A 107 -12.69 -5.64 0.91
N HIS A 108 -11.40 -5.35 1.07
CA HIS A 108 -10.88 -4.63 2.24
C HIS A 108 -10.41 -3.25 1.81
N VAL A 109 -11.28 -2.26 1.88
CA VAL A 109 -10.99 -0.88 1.52
C VAL A 109 -10.16 -0.22 2.62
N ARG A 110 -9.12 0.51 2.26
CA ARG A 110 -8.22 1.21 3.18
C ARG A 110 -8.06 2.65 2.75
N PHE A 111 -8.58 3.55 3.57
CA PHE A 111 -8.38 4.98 3.44
C PHE A 111 -7.04 5.38 4.06
N ILE A 112 -6.26 6.13 3.31
CA ILE A 112 -4.89 6.53 3.66
C ILE A 112 -4.83 8.04 3.70
N GLU A 113 -4.29 8.61 4.79
CA GLU A 113 -3.98 10.03 4.85
C GLU A 113 -3.00 10.42 3.73
N LEU A 114 -3.28 11.52 3.03
CA LEU A 114 -2.37 12.12 2.06
C LEU A 114 -1.04 12.48 2.74
N MET A 115 0.10 12.06 2.16
CA MET A 115 1.45 12.28 2.71
C MET A 115 2.31 13.14 1.76
N PRO A 116 3.27 13.92 2.29
CA PRO A 116 4.23 14.72 1.52
C PRO A 116 5.39 13.86 0.97
N MET A 117 5.10 12.97 0.02
CA MET A 117 6.08 12.06 -0.59
C MET A 117 6.62 12.59 -1.91
N GLY A 118 7.85 13.13 -1.89
CA GLY A 118 8.43 13.80 -3.07
C GLY A 118 7.77 15.16 -3.33
N ASP A 119 8.47 16.01 -4.07
CA ASP A 119 7.88 17.27 -4.57
C ASP A 119 7.01 16.98 -5.79
N THR A 120 5.80 16.48 -5.54
CA THR A 120 4.79 16.17 -6.56
C THR A 120 3.91 17.37 -6.89
N GLY A 121 4.00 18.46 -6.11
CA GLY A 121 3.03 19.56 -6.11
C GLY A 121 1.61 19.14 -5.68
N PHE A 122 1.40 17.89 -5.26
CA PHE A 122 0.06 17.34 -4.96
C PHE A 122 -0.31 17.50 -3.48
N TYR A 123 0.70 17.54 -2.61
CA TYR A 123 0.52 17.74 -1.18
C TYR A 123 0.27 19.21 -0.85
N SER A 124 -0.78 19.48 -0.07
CA SER A 124 -0.90 20.70 0.73
C SER A 124 -1.76 20.41 1.96
N GLU A 125 -1.57 21.16 3.05
CA GLU A 125 -2.37 20.95 4.26
C GLU A 125 -3.87 21.17 3.99
N ALA A 126 -4.21 22.13 3.13
CA ALA A 126 -5.58 22.37 2.68
C ALA A 126 -6.21 21.18 1.94
N ARG A 127 -5.40 20.31 1.32
CA ARG A 127 -5.86 19.10 0.61
C ARG A 127 -5.94 17.88 1.51
N ARG A 128 -5.48 17.98 2.77
CA ARG A 128 -5.51 16.88 3.72
C ARG A 128 -6.91 16.68 4.28
N VAL A 129 -7.30 15.41 4.40
CA VAL A 129 -8.49 14.96 5.14
C VAL A 129 -8.01 14.17 6.36
N PRO A 130 -8.22 14.66 7.59
CA PRO A 130 -7.84 13.93 8.81
C PRO A 130 -8.65 12.65 9.01
N LEU A 131 -8.08 11.64 9.67
CA LEU A 131 -8.78 10.37 9.95
C LEU A 131 -10.15 10.50 10.62
N PRO A 132 -10.37 11.39 11.63
CA PRO A 132 -11.70 11.54 12.23
C PRO A 132 -12.77 11.97 11.22
N GLU A 133 -12.41 12.82 10.26
CA GLU A 133 -13.30 13.27 9.19
C GLU A 133 -13.61 12.13 8.23
N MET A 134 -12.61 11.36 7.80
CA MET A 134 -12.83 10.17 6.96
C MET A 134 -13.74 9.16 7.66
N ARG A 135 -13.55 8.95 8.97
CA ARG A 135 -14.38 8.03 9.75
C ARG A 135 -15.82 8.50 9.89
N ALA A 136 -16.02 9.81 10.04
CA ALA A 136 -17.37 10.39 10.05
C ALA A 136 -18.07 10.21 8.70
N ALA A 137 -17.36 10.47 7.59
CA ALA A 137 -17.88 10.28 6.23
C ALA A 137 -18.21 8.81 5.92
N ALA A 138 -17.46 7.85 6.49
CA ALA A 138 -17.71 6.41 6.31
C ALA A 138 -18.98 5.89 7.02
N GLY A 139 -19.60 6.69 7.88
CA GLY A 139 -20.83 6.34 8.58
C GLY A 139 -20.64 5.31 9.71
N ARG A 140 -21.69 4.53 10.00
CA ARG A 140 -21.69 3.58 11.13
C ARG A 140 -20.77 2.40 10.84
N LEU A 141 -19.71 2.28 11.65
CA LEU A 141 -18.71 1.22 11.60
C LEU A 141 -18.44 0.65 12.98
N GLU A 142 -18.25 -0.67 13.06
CA GLU A 142 -17.91 -1.41 14.28
C GLU A 142 -16.46 -1.91 14.20
N ALA A 143 -15.74 -1.86 15.32
CA ALA A 143 -14.34 -2.30 15.34
C ALA A 143 -14.26 -3.82 15.11
N VAL A 144 -13.31 -4.25 14.27
CA VAL A 144 -13.09 -5.67 13.99
C VAL A 144 -12.10 -6.23 15.01
N ALA A 145 -12.46 -7.35 15.65
CA ALA A 145 -11.58 -8.06 16.57
C ALA A 145 -10.29 -8.52 15.87
N GLU A 146 -9.17 -8.58 16.60
CA GLU A 146 -7.86 -8.93 16.01
C GLU A 146 -7.88 -10.25 15.22
N ALA A 147 -8.57 -11.27 15.74
CA ALA A 147 -8.66 -12.59 15.11
C ALA A 147 -9.42 -12.59 13.77
N GLU A 148 -10.24 -11.57 13.52
CA GLU A 148 -11.04 -11.43 12.30
C GLU A 148 -10.42 -10.44 11.30
N LYS A 149 -9.28 -9.84 11.63
CA LYS A 149 -8.63 -8.89 10.72
C LYS A 149 -8.10 -9.61 9.48
N PRO A 150 -8.22 -8.99 8.30
CA PRO A 150 -7.64 -9.55 7.08
C PRO A 150 -6.13 -9.70 7.24
N GLU A 151 -5.60 -10.87 6.87
CA GLU A 151 -4.17 -11.11 6.94
C GLU A 151 -3.38 -9.99 6.22
N GLY A 152 -2.28 -9.54 6.81
CA GLY A 152 -1.45 -8.48 6.23
C GLY A 152 -2.15 -7.12 6.18
N GLY A 153 -3.07 -6.85 7.10
CA GLY A 153 -3.75 -5.55 7.24
C GLY A 153 -2.79 -4.37 7.40
N GLY A 154 -1.54 -4.63 7.81
CA GLY A 154 -0.52 -3.61 7.99
C GLY A 154 -0.95 -2.63 9.09
N PRO A 155 -0.68 -1.32 8.94
CA PRO A 155 -0.97 -0.33 9.98
C PRO A 155 -2.45 0.09 10.08
N ALA A 156 -3.34 -0.51 9.29
CA ALA A 156 -4.73 -0.07 9.24
C ALA A 156 -5.48 -0.41 10.54
N ARG A 157 -6.20 0.56 11.08
CA ARG A 157 -7.26 0.30 12.07
C ARG A 157 -8.49 -0.18 11.33
N VAL A 158 -8.89 -1.42 11.57
CA VAL A 158 -9.90 -2.15 10.78
C VAL A 158 -11.27 -2.10 11.48
N TYR A 159 -12.27 -1.78 10.67
CA TYR A 159 -13.67 -1.72 11.04
C TYR A 159 -14.52 -2.46 10.01
N ARG A 160 -15.76 -2.75 10.36
CA ARG A 160 -16.75 -3.39 9.49
C ARG A 160 -18.09 -2.70 9.66
N ARG A 161 -18.81 -2.50 8.57
CA ARG A 161 -20.22 -2.09 8.63
C ARG A 161 -21.06 -3.32 9.02
N PRO A 162 -22.08 -3.21 9.89
CA PRO A 162 -22.90 -4.35 10.27
C PRO A 162 -23.43 -5.12 9.06
N GLY A 163 -23.19 -6.43 9.01
CA GLY A 163 -23.61 -7.31 7.91
C GLY A 163 -22.77 -7.26 6.63
N ALA A 164 -21.71 -6.44 6.56
CA ALA A 164 -20.85 -6.36 5.38
C ALA A 164 -19.91 -7.57 5.23
N ALA A 165 -19.69 -8.01 3.99
CA ALA A 165 -18.75 -9.08 3.65
C ALA A 165 -17.27 -8.64 3.78
N GLY A 166 -16.98 -7.39 3.49
CA GLY A 166 -15.66 -6.79 3.51
C GLY A 166 -15.35 -6.02 4.80
N THR A 167 -14.28 -5.21 4.75
CA THR A 167 -13.87 -4.34 5.87
C THR A 167 -13.40 -2.99 5.39
N VAL A 168 -13.46 -1.99 6.26
CA VAL A 168 -12.93 -0.64 6.04
C VAL A 168 -11.76 -0.40 7.00
N GLY A 169 -10.62 0.04 6.48
CA GLY A 169 -9.42 0.35 7.25
C GLY A 169 -9.05 1.82 7.14
N PHE A 170 -8.47 2.37 8.20
CA PHE A 170 -7.91 3.73 8.21
C PHE A 170 -6.42 3.69 8.56
N ILE A 171 -5.58 4.31 7.73
CA ILE A 171 -4.12 4.36 7.89
C ILE A 171 -3.69 5.78 8.24
N SER A 172 -3.18 5.95 9.47
CA SER A 172 -2.62 7.19 10.03
C SER A 172 -1.21 7.45 9.51
N ALA A 173 -1.10 7.72 8.21
CA ALA A 173 0.18 7.76 7.51
C ALA A 173 1.04 8.98 7.90
N LEU A 174 0.39 10.12 8.19
CA LEU A 174 1.05 11.34 8.67
C LEU A 174 1.09 11.40 10.19
N SER A 175 -0.03 11.09 10.83
CA SER A 175 -0.21 11.16 12.28
C SER A 175 0.54 10.06 13.06
N CYS A 176 1.31 9.21 12.35
CA CYS A 176 2.34 8.31 12.87
C CYS A 176 1.91 7.44 14.07
N GLY A 177 0.93 6.56 13.86
CA GLY A 177 0.41 5.67 14.90
C GLY A 177 0.95 4.24 14.92
N PHE A 178 2.00 3.90 14.15
CA PHE A 178 2.37 2.49 13.91
C PHE A 178 3.86 2.18 13.75
N CYS A 179 4.76 3.16 13.87
CA CYS A 179 6.19 2.92 13.61
C CYS A 179 6.84 1.95 14.60
N ASP A 180 6.43 1.97 15.88
CA ASP A 180 6.94 1.05 16.90
C ASP A 180 6.71 -0.43 16.57
N ALA A 181 5.62 -0.73 15.85
CA ALA A 181 5.28 -2.08 15.38
C ALA A 181 5.74 -2.35 13.93
N CYS A 182 6.44 -1.41 13.29
CA CYS A 182 6.79 -1.51 11.88
C CYS A 182 7.94 -2.51 11.65
N ASN A 183 7.64 -3.62 10.98
CA ASN A 183 8.60 -4.65 10.58
C ASN A 183 8.99 -4.59 9.09
N ARG A 184 8.68 -3.49 8.39
CA ARG A 184 8.90 -3.36 6.93
C ARG A 184 10.27 -2.78 6.60
N VAL A 185 10.87 -3.27 5.53
CA VAL A 185 11.99 -2.67 4.80
C VAL A 185 11.69 -2.70 3.31
N ARG A 186 12.44 -1.95 2.50
CA ARG A 186 12.18 -1.79 1.07
C ARG A 186 13.47 -1.95 0.28
N LEU A 187 13.43 -2.76 -0.77
CA LEU A 187 14.49 -2.82 -1.77
C LEU A 187 13.99 -2.12 -3.03
N THR A 188 14.71 -1.09 -3.48
CA THR A 188 14.37 -0.37 -4.71
C THR A 188 14.75 -1.20 -5.94
N ALA A 189 14.21 -0.84 -7.11
CA ALA A 189 14.58 -1.46 -8.39
C ALA A 189 16.07 -1.25 -8.73
N GLN A 190 16.69 -0.21 -8.17
CA GLN A 190 18.11 0.08 -8.32
C GLN A 190 18.98 -0.84 -7.44
N GLY A 191 18.39 -1.53 -6.46
CA GLY A 191 19.09 -2.44 -5.55
C GLY A 191 19.51 -1.79 -4.23
N THR A 192 18.87 -0.69 -3.85
CA THR A 192 19.13 0.03 -2.60
C THR A 192 18.13 -0.41 -1.53
N LEU A 193 18.63 -0.85 -0.37
CA LEU A 193 17.83 -1.21 0.78
C LEU A 193 17.56 0.02 1.65
N HIS A 194 16.29 0.33 1.87
CA HIS A 194 15.84 1.36 2.80
C HIS A 194 15.14 0.73 4.01
N PRO A 195 15.59 1.03 5.25
CA PRO A 195 14.96 0.52 6.46
C PRO A 195 13.64 1.24 6.80
N CYS A 196 13.43 2.44 6.27
CA CYS A 196 12.22 3.24 6.43
C CYS A 196 11.76 3.82 5.10
N LEU A 197 10.44 4.00 4.93
CA LEU A 197 9.88 4.67 3.77
C LEU A 197 10.39 6.13 3.66
N ASP A 198 10.47 6.80 4.79
CA ASP A 198 10.79 8.23 4.87
C ASP A 198 12.28 8.53 5.04
N GLY A 199 13.08 7.56 5.48
CA GLY A 199 14.48 7.81 5.86
C GLY A 199 15.37 8.10 4.65
N ALA A 200 16.09 9.21 4.63
CA ALA A 200 16.91 9.61 3.47
C ALA A 200 17.96 8.54 3.08
N GLU A 201 18.49 7.82 4.06
CA GLU A 201 19.58 6.87 3.88
C GLU A 201 19.12 5.51 3.33
N GLY A 202 19.92 4.95 2.44
CA GLY A 202 19.76 3.59 1.92
C GLY A 202 21.13 2.94 1.73
N VAL A 203 21.15 1.60 1.67
CA VAL A 203 22.37 0.81 1.50
C VAL A 203 22.33 0.15 0.13
N ASP A 204 23.35 0.39 -0.71
CA ASP A 204 23.47 -0.35 -1.97
C ASP A 204 23.81 -1.83 -1.69
N LEU A 205 22.93 -2.73 -2.10
CA LEU A 205 23.18 -4.16 -2.05
C LEU A 205 23.62 -4.70 -3.42
N ARG A 206 23.25 -4.02 -4.51
CA ARG A 206 23.45 -4.53 -5.88
C ARG A 206 24.91 -4.44 -6.29
N GLY A 207 25.61 -3.35 -5.99
CA GLY A 207 27.04 -3.21 -6.28
C GLY A 207 27.85 -4.33 -5.63
N PRO A 208 27.82 -4.47 -4.29
CA PRO A 208 28.54 -5.53 -3.60
C PRO A 208 28.19 -6.95 -4.06
N LEU A 209 26.90 -7.25 -4.27
CA LEU A 209 26.48 -8.56 -4.80
C LEU A 209 27.07 -8.87 -6.18
N ARG A 210 27.15 -7.86 -7.06
CA ARG A 210 27.75 -8.01 -8.39
C ARG A 210 29.27 -8.15 -8.35
N SER A 211 29.91 -7.64 -7.30
CA SER A 211 31.35 -7.77 -7.06
C SER A 211 31.71 -9.08 -6.34
N GLY A 212 30.76 -9.99 -6.13
CA GLY A 212 31.02 -11.30 -5.52
C GLY A 212 30.97 -11.32 -3.99
N LEU A 213 30.30 -10.35 -3.35
CA LEU A 213 30.04 -10.42 -1.90
C LEU A 213 29.32 -11.72 -1.55
N ASP A 214 29.83 -12.42 -0.53
CA ASP A 214 29.26 -13.66 -0.04
C ASP A 214 28.00 -13.44 0.80
N GLU A 215 27.32 -14.53 1.16
CA GLU A 215 26.07 -14.48 1.94
C GLU A 215 26.27 -13.82 3.32
N ARG A 216 27.42 -14.06 3.96
CA ARG A 216 27.74 -13.49 5.27
C ARG A 216 27.93 -11.98 5.18
N GLY A 217 28.66 -11.49 4.17
CA GLY A 217 28.81 -10.08 3.91
C GLY A 217 27.48 -9.41 3.58
N LEU A 218 26.64 -10.06 2.77
CA LEU A 218 25.29 -9.55 2.46
C LEU A 218 24.43 -9.45 3.72
N ALA A 219 24.43 -10.47 4.58
CA ALA A 219 23.71 -10.43 5.86
C ALA A 219 24.17 -9.27 6.73
N GLY A 220 25.48 -9.03 6.83
CA GLY A 220 26.03 -7.89 7.58
C GLY A 220 25.59 -6.52 7.05
N LEU A 221 25.51 -6.34 5.72
CA LEU A 221 24.97 -5.11 5.13
C LEU A 221 23.49 -4.90 5.48
N ILE A 222 22.69 -5.97 5.45
CA ILE A 222 21.27 -5.93 5.77
C ILE A 222 21.08 -5.62 7.26
N GLU A 223 21.78 -6.31 8.16
CA GLU A 223 21.73 -6.09 9.60
C GLU A 223 22.15 -4.66 9.98
N GLY A 224 23.23 -4.16 9.36
CA GLY A 224 23.68 -2.79 9.54
C GLY A 224 22.66 -1.74 9.04
N ALA A 225 21.91 -2.04 7.99
CA ALA A 225 20.80 -1.18 7.55
C ALA A 225 19.62 -1.21 8.55
N LEU A 226 19.30 -2.39 9.08
CA LEU A 226 18.22 -2.58 10.04
C LEU A 226 18.48 -1.89 11.38
N SER A 227 19.72 -1.89 11.86
CA SER A 227 20.09 -1.22 13.12
C SER A 227 19.94 0.30 13.07
N ARG A 228 19.96 0.89 11.87
CA ARG A 228 19.71 2.32 11.63
C ARG A 228 18.23 2.64 11.41
N LYS A 229 17.32 1.67 11.53
CA LYS A 229 15.89 1.91 11.36
C LYS A 229 15.40 2.89 12.45
N PRO A 230 14.85 4.06 12.08
CA PRO A 230 14.37 5.02 13.06
C PRO A 230 13.14 4.48 13.79
N ARG A 231 12.94 4.91 15.03
CA ARG A 231 11.75 4.54 15.84
C ARG A 231 10.44 5.14 15.28
N GLY A 232 10.53 6.28 14.59
CA GLY A 232 9.41 6.96 13.95
C GLY A 232 9.89 7.86 12.82
N HIS A 233 8.95 8.47 12.08
CA HIS A 233 9.26 9.48 11.07
C HIS A 233 8.60 10.82 11.43
N ASP A 234 9.14 11.90 10.88
CA ASP A 234 8.75 13.27 11.16
C ASP A 234 7.98 13.93 10.00
N MET A 235 7.39 13.12 9.09
CA MET A 235 6.65 13.60 7.92
C MET A 235 5.69 14.76 8.22
N ALA A 236 4.97 14.72 9.33
CA ALA A 236 4.05 15.79 9.73
C ALA A 236 4.80 17.10 10.02
N SER A 237 5.82 17.07 10.88
CA SER A 237 6.63 18.24 11.21
C SER A 237 7.35 18.80 9.97
N ARG A 238 7.83 17.92 9.07
CA ARG A 238 8.43 18.35 7.80
C ARG A 238 7.42 19.00 6.86
N ALA A 239 6.19 18.46 6.79
CA ALA A 239 5.09 19.05 6.01
C ALA A 239 4.73 20.45 6.51
N GLU A 240 4.64 20.62 7.83
CA GLU A 240 4.37 21.92 8.48
C GLU A 240 5.46 22.95 8.15
N ALA A 241 6.72 22.50 8.04
CA ALA A 241 7.85 23.33 7.62
C ALA A 241 7.93 23.56 6.08
N GLY A 242 6.94 23.10 5.31
CA GLY A 242 6.90 23.24 3.85
C GLY A 242 7.85 22.31 3.09
N GLY A 243 8.44 21.31 3.77
CA GLY A 243 9.32 20.32 3.16
C GLY A 243 8.57 19.10 2.64
N ALA A 244 9.16 18.43 1.65
CA ALA A 244 8.70 17.13 1.16
C ALA A 244 9.76 16.05 1.41
N GLY A 245 9.33 14.79 1.49
CA GLY A 245 10.26 13.67 1.50
C GLY A 245 11.13 13.65 0.23
N SER A 246 12.38 13.19 0.33
CA SER A 246 13.33 13.23 -0.80
C SER A 246 13.03 12.24 -1.93
N ARG A 247 12.03 11.37 -1.76
CA ARG A 247 11.70 10.31 -2.72
C ARG A 247 10.22 10.26 -3.02
N PHE A 248 9.91 9.98 -4.28
CA PHE A 248 8.55 9.70 -4.72
C PHE A 248 8.12 8.29 -4.29
N MET A 249 6.81 8.12 -4.09
CA MET A 249 6.21 6.83 -3.75
C MET A 249 6.59 5.75 -4.80
N CYS A 250 6.49 6.08 -6.08
CA CYS A 250 6.82 5.18 -7.20
C CYS A 250 8.28 4.69 -7.21
N GLN A 251 9.22 5.43 -6.61
CA GLN A 251 10.63 5.03 -6.51
C GLN A 251 10.89 4.04 -5.37
N THR A 252 9.97 3.94 -4.41
CA THR A 252 10.14 3.16 -3.18
C THR A 252 9.18 1.96 -3.11
N GLY A 253 8.57 1.59 -4.23
CA GLY A 253 7.77 0.36 -4.36
C GLY A 253 6.33 0.47 -3.85
N GLY A 254 5.72 1.64 -3.94
CA GLY A 254 4.28 1.84 -3.74
C GLY A 254 3.67 2.71 -4.80
#